data_AF-A0A368T754-F1
#
_entry.id   AF-A0A368T754-F1
#
_cell.length_a   1.000
_cell.length_b   1.000
_cell.length_c   1.000
_cell.angle_alpha   90.00
_cell.angle_beta   90.00
_cell.angle_gamma   90.00
#
_symmetry.space_group_name_H-M   'P 1'
#
loop_
_entity.id
_entity.type
_entity.pdbx_description
1 polymer ?
#
loop_
_entity_poly.entity_id
_entity_poly.type
_entity_poly.pdbx_seq_one_letter_code
_entity_poly.pdbx_strand_id
1 'polypeptide(L)' 'MTASDLTEIRAANAEIDKAKEQERLARLELGRAIARVRARGVKQSDIAKELGITREQVRRLEDAARKADEGETQPAS' A
#
# COMPACT_ATOMS: atom_id res chain seq x y z
N MET A 1 15.61 21.81 -25.73
CA MET A 1 14.40 21.19 -25.18
C MET A 1 13.20 21.86 -25.82
N THR A 2 12.51 21.16 -26.69
CA THR A 2 11.33 21.67 -27.39
C THR A 2 10.07 21.49 -26.53
N ALA A 3 8.98 22.15 -26.91
CA ALA A 3 7.68 21.93 -26.27
C ALA A 3 7.21 20.46 -26.38
N SER A 4 7.69 19.73 -27.40
CA SER A 4 7.44 18.29 -27.59
C SER A 4 8.16 17.47 -26.52
N ASP A 5 9.44 17.76 -26.26
CA ASP A 5 10.26 17.05 -25.26
C ASP A 5 9.65 17.19 -23.85
N LEU A 6 9.13 18.39 -23.51
CA LEU A 6 8.44 18.62 -22.23
C LEU A 6 7.13 17.85 -22.11
N THR A 7 6.44 17.60 -23.23
CA THR A 7 5.18 16.84 -23.24
C THR A 7 5.44 15.37 -22.98
N GLU A 8 6.50 14.82 -23.59
CA GLU A 8 6.92 13.43 -23.36
C GLU A 8 7.34 13.18 -21.90
N ILE A 9 8.12 14.10 -21.31
CA ILE A 9 8.51 14.02 -19.89
C ILE A 9 7.28 14.04 -18.98
N ARG A 10 6.30 14.91 -19.25
CA ARG A 10 5.06 14.97 -18.44
C ARG A 10 4.24 13.70 -18.55
N ALA A 11 4.13 13.14 -19.76
CA ALA A 11 3.43 11.87 -19.97
C ALA A 11 4.11 10.72 -19.19
N ALA A 12 5.43 10.61 -19.28
CA ALA A 12 6.19 9.63 -18.51
C ALA A 12 6.03 9.81 -16.99
N ASN A 13 6.02 11.06 -16.51
CA ASN A 13 5.79 11.34 -15.10
C ASN A 13 4.37 10.96 -14.65
N ALA A 14 3.36 11.20 -15.49
CA ALA A 14 1.98 10.79 -15.18
C ALA A 14 1.85 9.26 -15.04
N GLU A 15 2.58 8.48 -15.85
CA GLU A 15 2.61 7.02 -15.72
C GLU A 15 3.30 6.56 -14.42
N ILE A 16 4.36 7.26 -13.98
CA ILE A 16 4.98 7.03 -12.68
C ILE A 16 3.96 7.26 -11.55
N ASP A 17 3.19 8.34 -11.62
CA ASP A 17 2.21 8.66 -10.58
C ASP A 17 1.06 7.64 -10.54
N LYS A 18 0.60 7.15 -11.70
CA LYS A 18 -0.33 6.01 -11.77
C LYS A 18 0.26 4.75 -11.14
N ALA A 19 1.51 4.42 -11.46
CA ALA A 19 2.17 3.23 -10.91
C ALA A 19 2.32 3.32 -9.38
N LYS A 20 2.65 4.50 -8.85
CA LYS A 20 2.69 4.74 -7.40
C LYS A 20 1.34 4.55 -6.74
N GLU A 21 0.26 5.00 -7.38
CA GLU A 21 -1.09 4.82 -6.84
C GLU A 21 -1.48 3.34 -6.83
N GLN A 22 -1.19 2.61 -7.91
CA GLN A 22 -1.41 1.15 -7.94
C GLN A 22 -0.59 0.42 -6.88
N GLU A 23 0.67 0.82 -6.69
CA GLU A 23 1.52 0.28 -5.61
C GLU A 23 0.91 0.57 -4.23
N ARG A 24 0.42 1.79 -4.01
CA ARG A 24 -0.24 2.18 -2.75
C ARG A 24 -1.46 1.30 -2.48
N LEU A 25 -2.33 1.09 -3.46
CA LEU A 25 -3.50 0.23 -3.36
C LEU A 25 -3.11 -1.23 -3.08
N ALA A 26 -2.11 -1.75 -3.77
CA ALA A 26 -1.59 -3.11 -3.55
C ALA A 26 -1.04 -3.30 -2.13
N ARG A 27 -0.33 -2.30 -1.59
CA ARG A 27 0.17 -2.32 -0.21
C ARG A 27 -0.96 -2.33 0.82
N LEU A 28 -2.05 -1.60 0.57
CA LEU A 28 -3.23 -1.63 1.43
C LEU A 28 -3.90 -3.01 1.41
N GLU A 29 -4.07 -3.61 0.23
CA GLU A 29 -4.64 -4.96 0.14
C GLU A 29 -3.76 -6.01 0.85
N LEU A 30 -2.44 -5.89 0.73
CA LEU A 30 -1.51 -6.71 1.50
C LEU A 30 -1.71 -6.53 3.02
N GLY A 31 -1.84 -5.29 3.49
CA GLY A 31 -2.15 -4.99 4.89
C GLY A 31 -3.47 -5.61 5.37
N ARG A 32 -4.53 -5.56 4.55
CA ARG A 32 -5.82 -6.22 4.83
C ARG A 32 -5.67 -7.74 4.88
N ALA A 33 -4.93 -8.33 3.95
CA ALA A 33 -4.63 -9.77 3.96
C ALA A 33 -3.88 -10.18 5.24
N ILE A 34 -2.89 -9.39 5.66
CA ILE A 34 -2.17 -9.57 6.93
C ILE A 34 -3.18 -9.55 8.09
N ALA A 35 -4.05 -8.54 8.19
CA ALA A 35 -5.05 -8.44 9.25
C ALA A 35 -5.99 -9.66 9.31
N ARG A 36 -6.47 -10.13 8.14
CA ARG A 36 -7.32 -11.34 8.05
C ARG A 36 -6.60 -12.60 8.54
N VAL A 37 -5.34 -12.78 8.17
CA VAL A 37 -4.52 -13.92 8.59
C VAL A 37 -4.18 -13.84 10.08
N ARG A 38 -3.92 -12.64 10.59
CA ARG A 38 -3.70 -12.36 12.03
C ARG A 38 -4.93 -12.71 12.87
N ALA A 39 -6.14 -12.41 12.39
CA ALA A 39 -7.39 -12.75 13.07
C ALA A 39 -7.60 -14.27 13.23
N ARG A 40 -6.91 -15.09 12.42
CA ARG A 40 -6.91 -16.56 12.51
C ARG A 40 -5.81 -17.12 13.43
N GLY A 41 -5.07 -16.25 14.12
CA GLY A 41 -4.06 -16.64 15.12
C GLY A 41 -2.62 -16.74 14.59
N VAL A 42 -2.36 -16.48 13.31
CA VAL A 42 -1.00 -16.50 12.75
C VAL A 42 -0.18 -15.34 13.32
N LYS A 43 1.07 -15.57 13.70
CA LYS A 43 1.94 -14.52 14.28
C LYS A 43 2.54 -13.62 13.19
N GLN A 44 2.69 -12.32 13.47
CA GLN A 44 3.37 -11.40 12.54
C GLN A 44 4.80 -11.84 12.21
N SER A 45 5.48 -12.54 13.13
CA SER A 45 6.81 -13.10 12.90
C SER A 45 6.83 -14.17 11.81
N ASP A 46 5.75 -14.95 11.67
CA ASP A 46 5.67 -16.02 10.68
C ASP A 46 5.31 -15.44 9.31
N ILE A 47 4.42 -14.44 9.29
CA ILE A 47 4.12 -13.64 8.09
C ILE A 47 5.38 -12.92 7.59
N ALA A 48 6.16 -12.34 8.51
CA ALA A 48 7.41 -11.66 8.19
C ALA A 48 8.42 -12.60 7.51
N LYS A 49 8.54 -13.84 8.01
CA LYS A 49 9.38 -14.88 7.39
C LYS A 49 8.90 -15.24 5.99
N GLU A 50 7.58 -15.46 5.82
CA GLU A 50 6.98 -15.80 4.53
C GLU A 50 7.21 -14.71 3.48
N LEU A 51 7.02 -13.44 3.88
CA LEU A 51 7.15 -12.30 2.98
C LEU A 51 8.59 -11.81 2.80
N GLY A 52 9.56 -12.38 3.52
CA GLY A 52 10.96 -11.93 3.48
C GLY A 52 11.16 -10.50 3.98
N ILE A 53 10.32 -10.01 4.89
CA ILE A 53 10.37 -8.65 5.45
C ILE A 53 10.46 -8.68 6.97
N THR A 54 10.73 -7.54 7.59
CA THR A 54 10.77 -7.43 9.06
C THR A 54 9.36 -7.46 9.66
N ARG A 55 9.25 -7.94 10.91
CA ARG A 55 8.00 -7.87 11.68
C ARG A 55 7.43 -6.44 11.77
N GLU A 56 8.32 -5.45 11.88
CA GLU A 56 7.92 -4.04 11.95
C GLU A 56 7.34 -3.53 10.62
N GLN A 57 7.83 -4.04 9.48
CA GLN A 57 7.19 -3.76 8.18
C GLN A 57 5.81 -4.40 8.08
N VAL A 58 5.64 -5.65 8.55
CA VAL A 58 4.33 -6.31 8.63
C VAL A 58 3.35 -5.50 9.48
N ARG A 59 3.77 -5.06 10.67
CA ARG A 59 2.95 -4.22 11.55
C ARG A 59 2.53 -2.92 10.87
N ARG A 60 3.46 -2.22 10.21
CA ARG A 60 3.15 -0.98 9.49
C ARG A 60 2.15 -1.17 8.34
N LEU A 61 2.23 -2.28 7.61
CA LEU A 61 1.27 -2.61 6.56
C LEU A 61 -0.12 -2.89 7.14
N GLU A 62 -0.20 -3.67 8.22
CA GLU A 62 -1.45 -3.95 8.94
C GLU A 62 -2.10 -2.66 9.49
N ASP A 63 -1.31 -1.81 10.14
CA ASP A 63 -1.80 -0.54 10.71
C ASP A 63 -2.22 0.45 9.61
N ALA A 64 -1.51 0.51 8.48
CA ALA A 64 -1.87 1.37 7.36
C ALA A 64 -3.21 0.96 6.73
N ALA A 65 -3.44 -0.34 6.54
CA ALA A 65 -4.72 -0.85 6.06
C ALA A 65 -5.86 -0.55 7.03
N ARG A 66 -5.65 -0.79 8.34
CA ARG A 66 -6.66 -0.50 9.37
C ARG A 66 -7.05 0.98 9.38
N LYS A 67 -6.07 1.89 9.33
CA LYS A 67 -6.33 3.33 9.28
C LYS A 67 -7.06 3.77 8.01
N ALA A 68 -6.75 3.15 6.88
CA ALA A 68 -7.45 3.45 5.62
C ALA A 68 -8.93 3.05 5.73
N ASP A 69 -9.22 1.86 6.27
CA ASP A 69 -10.58 1.37 6.46
C ASP A 69 -11.34 2.21 7.53
N GLU A 70 -10.67 2.63 8.60
CA GLU A 70 -11.23 3.55 9.62
C GLU A 70 -11.53 4.94 9.05
N GLY A 71 -10.66 5.46 8.18
CA GLY A 71 -10.84 6.74 7.50
C GLY A 71 -11.98 6.74 6.48
N GLU A 72 -12.25 5.62 5.81
CA GLU A 72 -13.43 5.43 4.96
C GLU A 72 -14.74 5.37 5.78
N THR A 73 -14.67 5.06 7.08
CA THR A 73 -15.84 4.88 7.95
C THR A 73 -16.30 6.19 8.61
N GLN A 74 -15.59 7.32 8.45
CA GLN A 74 -16.08 8.63 8.89
C GLN A 74 -17.10 9.17 7.86
N PRO A 75 -18.40 9.28 8.19
CA PRO A 75 -19.32 9.99 7.34
C PRO A 75 -18.85 11.44 7.23
N ALA A 76 -18.77 11.94 5.99
CA ALA A 76 -18.67 13.37 5.74
C ALA A 76 -19.75 14.06 6.58
N SER A 77 -19.31 14.79 7.60
CA SER A 77 -20.15 15.65 8.43
C SER A 77 -20.18 17.04 7.82
#